data_AF-A0AAQ3P251-F1
#
_entry.id   AF-A0AAQ3P251-F1
#
_cell.length_a   1.000
_cell.length_b   1.000
_cell.length_c   1.000
_cell.angle_alpha   90.00
_cell.angle_beta   90.00
_cell.angle_gamma   90.00
#
_symmetry.space_group_name_H-M   'P 1'
#
loop_
_entity.id
_entity.type
_entity.pdbx_description
1 polymer ?
#
loop_
_entity_poly.entity_id
_entity_poly.type
_entity_poly.pdbx_seq_one_letter_code
_entity_poly.pdbx_strand_id
1 'polypeptide(L)'
;MEAINLLILDECHHAVKKHPYSLVMSEFYHTTPKEKRPSVFGMTASPVNLKGSVSSQVDCAIKIRNLESKLDSIVCTIKDRKELEKHVPMPSEVVVEYDKAASLCYLHEQIKQMEVEVEEAAKSSSRRSKWQFMGARDAGAKEELRQVYGVSERTESDGAANLIQKLRAVNYALGELGQWCAFKVAQSFLAALQNDERANYQLDVKFQESYLSKVVSLLKCQLSEGAVSDKNTDIDDLENGAAQSVSEHEEMEEGELPDSHVVSGGEHVDVIIGAAVADGKVTPKVQALIKILLKYQHTEDFRAIIFVERVVSALVLPKVFAELPSLNFVKCASLIGHNNSQEMRTHQMQDTISKFRDGRVTLLVATSVAEEGLDIRQCNVVIRFDLAKTVLAYIQSRGRARKPGSDYILMVERYWLSQF
;
A
#
# COMPACT_ATOMS: atom_id res chain seq x y z
N MET A 1 -38.31 -19.56 -6.15
CA MET A 1 -37.88 -19.27 -7.53
C MET A 1 -39.02 -18.97 -8.48
N GLU A 2 -40.15 -19.68 -8.43
CA GLU A 2 -41.20 -19.63 -9.48
C GLU A 2 -41.75 -18.23 -9.86
N ALA A 3 -41.63 -17.22 -8.99
CA ALA A 3 -42.02 -15.83 -9.24
C ALA A 3 -40.88 -14.94 -9.80
N ILE A 4 -39.75 -15.52 -10.23
CA ILE A 4 -38.57 -14.83 -10.75
C ILE A 4 -38.29 -15.34 -12.17
N ASN A 5 -38.22 -14.45 -13.15
CA ASN A 5 -37.91 -14.81 -14.54
C ASN A 5 -36.41 -14.75 -14.87
N LEU A 6 -35.66 -13.88 -14.19
CA LEU A 6 -34.23 -13.65 -14.39
C LEU A 6 -33.53 -13.45 -13.05
N LEU A 7 -32.43 -14.18 -12.83
CA LEU A 7 -31.52 -14.03 -11.71
C LEU A 7 -30.19 -13.44 -12.21
N ILE A 8 -29.89 -12.21 -11.80
CA ILE A 8 -28.62 -11.55 -12.10
C ILE A 8 -27.65 -11.76 -10.92
N LEU A 9 -26.43 -12.19 -11.22
CA LEU A 9 -25.36 -12.40 -10.25
C LEU A 9 -24.15 -11.56 -10.66
N ASP A 10 -23.88 -10.48 -9.96
CA ASP A 10 -22.63 -9.73 -10.10
C ASP A 10 -21.49 -10.42 -9.33
N GLU A 11 -20.25 -10.28 -9.81
CA GLU A 11 -19.08 -11.10 -9.43
C GLU A 11 -19.44 -12.60 -9.19
N CYS A 12 -20.13 -13.19 -10.16
CA CYS A 12 -20.73 -14.52 -10.09
C CYS A 12 -19.72 -15.65 -9.79
N HIS A 13 -18.43 -15.40 -10.01
CA HIS A 13 -17.34 -16.30 -9.67
C HIS A 13 -17.28 -16.65 -8.17
N HIS A 14 -17.88 -15.82 -7.31
CA HIS A 14 -18.04 -16.12 -5.88
C HIS A 14 -19.01 -17.28 -5.59
N ALA A 15 -19.75 -17.83 -6.57
CA ALA A 15 -20.76 -18.89 -6.39
C ALA A 15 -20.22 -20.30 -6.03
N VAL A 16 -19.21 -20.36 -5.15
CA VAL A 16 -18.49 -21.56 -4.72
C VAL A 16 -18.58 -21.77 -3.20
N LYS A 17 -18.28 -23.00 -2.74
CA LYS A 17 -18.25 -23.37 -1.32
C LYS A 17 -19.57 -22.97 -0.60
N LYS A 18 -19.47 -22.24 0.52
CA LYS A 18 -20.60 -21.76 1.34
C LYS A 18 -20.96 -20.28 1.09
N HIS A 19 -20.55 -19.68 -0.03
CA HIS A 19 -20.96 -18.31 -0.36
C HIS A 19 -22.49 -18.22 -0.55
N PRO A 20 -23.18 -17.11 -0.19
CA PRO A 20 -24.63 -16.99 -0.37
C PRO A 20 -25.13 -17.35 -1.78
N TYR A 21 -24.42 -16.95 -2.85
CA TYR A 21 -24.77 -17.37 -4.22
C TYR A 21 -24.71 -18.90 -4.40
N SER A 22 -23.73 -19.57 -3.79
CA SER A 22 -23.64 -21.03 -3.82
C SER A 22 -24.87 -21.65 -3.14
N LEU A 23 -25.26 -21.13 -1.96
CA LEU A 23 -26.43 -21.61 -1.21
C LEU A 23 -27.73 -21.38 -1.99
N VAL A 24 -27.96 -20.16 -2.50
CA VAL A 24 -29.11 -19.83 -3.37
C VAL A 24 -29.23 -20.82 -4.53
N MET A 25 -28.12 -21.16 -5.18
CA MET A 25 -28.16 -22.09 -6.31
C MET A 25 -28.42 -23.55 -5.88
N SER A 26 -27.85 -24.04 -4.78
CA SER A 26 -28.12 -25.44 -4.34
C SER A 26 -29.46 -25.63 -3.64
N GLU A 27 -29.91 -24.68 -2.83
CA GLU A 27 -31.06 -24.84 -1.93
C GLU A 27 -32.38 -24.38 -2.57
N PHE A 28 -32.32 -23.41 -3.50
CA PHE A 28 -33.52 -22.81 -4.11
C PHE A 28 -33.58 -22.95 -5.64
N TYR A 29 -32.45 -22.81 -6.36
CA TYR A 29 -32.45 -22.93 -7.82
C TYR A 29 -32.54 -24.39 -8.28
N HIS A 30 -31.58 -25.24 -7.91
CA HIS A 30 -31.53 -26.62 -8.40
C HIS A 30 -32.63 -27.53 -7.83
N THR A 31 -33.22 -27.16 -6.68
CA THR A 31 -34.42 -27.78 -6.11
C THR A 31 -35.71 -27.43 -6.84
N THR A 32 -35.72 -26.35 -7.62
CA THR A 32 -36.87 -25.95 -8.45
C THR A 32 -36.94 -26.79 -9.74
N PRO A 33 -38.12 -27.30 -10.16
CA PRO A 33 -38.32 -27.97 -11.44
C PRO A 33 -37.78 -27.14 -12.62
N LYS A 34 -37.18 -27.80 -13.62
CA LYS A 34 -36.37 -27.11 -14.64
C LYS A 34 -37.20 -26.11 -15.46
N GLU A 35 -38.48 -26.41 -15.62
CA GLU A 35 -39.50 -25.66 -16.36
C GLU A 35 -39.92 -24.37 -15.65
N LYS A 36 -39.57 -24.24 -14.35
CA LYS A 36 -39.92 -23.10 -13.48
C LYS A 36 -38.69 -22.33 -12.96
N ARG A 37 -37.50 -22.59 -13.49
CA ARG A 37 -36.27 -21.89 -13.09
C ARG A 37 -36.19 -20.51 -13.77
N PRO A 38 -35.69 -19.47 -13.07
CA PRO A 38 -35.31 -18.23 -13.74
C PRO A 38 -34.18 -18.50 -14.73
N SER A 39 -34.07 -17.68 -15.77
CA SER A 39 -32.80 -17.57 -16.51
C SER A 39 -31.72 -17.03 -15.59
N VAL A 40 -30.47 -17.44 -15.76
CA VAL A 40 -29.33 -16.95 -14.94
C VAL A 40 -28.38 -16.14 -15.81
N PHE A 41 -28.04 -14.93 -15.35
CA PHE A 41 -27.04 -14.07 -15.98
C PHE A 41 -25.96 -13.70 -14.97
N GLY A 42 -24.76 -14.25 -15.15
CA GLY A 42 -23.60 -14.00 -14.29
C GLY A 42 -22.60 -13.04 -14.95
N MET A 43 -22.16 -12.02 -14.21
CA MET A 43 -21.07 -11.12 -14.59
C MET A 43 -19.87 -11.36 -13.67
N THR A 44 -18.65 -11.29 -14.21
CA THR A 44 -17.40 -11.38 -13.43
C THR A 44 -16.22 -10.89 -14.26
N ALA A 45 -15.21 -10.31 -13.61
CA ALA A 45 -13.93 -9.98 -14.26
C ALA A 45 -13.11 -11.24 -14.63
N SER A 46 -13.33 -12.36 -13.94
CA SER A 46 -12.76 -13.67 -14.26
C SER A 46 -13.68 -14.81 -13.82
N PRO A 47 -13.99 -15.81 -14.66
CA PRO A 47 -14.72 -17.01 -14.23
C PRO A 47 -13.87 -17.90 -13.30
N VAL A 48 -12.58 -17.58 -13.08
CA VAL A 48 -11.65 -18.41 -12.31
C VAL A 48 -10.88 -17.59 -11.27
N ASN A 49 -11.11 -17.90 -10.00
CA ASN A 49 -10.26 -17.50 -8.89
C ASN A 49 -9.25 -18.64 -8.59
N LEU A 50 -7.98 -18.40 -8.89
CA LEU A 50 -6.83 -19.30 -8.73
C LEU A 50 -5.77 -18.60 -7.89
N LYS A 51 -5.07 -19.35 -7.03
CA LYS A 51 -3.96 -18.84 -6.21
C LYS A 51 -2.64 -19.40 -6.73
N GLY A 52 -1.65 -18.51 -6.89
CA GLY A 52 -0.30 -18.88 -7.33
C GLY A 52 -0.14 -19.00 -8.85
N SER A 53 1.12 -19.02 -9.28
CA SER A 53 1.55 -19.35 -10.64
C SER A 53 1.47 -20.86 -10.89
N VAL A 54 1.30 -21.26 -12.16
CA VAL A 54 1.13 -22.65 -12.61
C VAL A 54 -0.12 -23.34 -12.05
N SER A 55 -1.28 -22.91 -12.55
CA SER A 55 -2.41 -23.82 -12.79
C SER A 55 -2.28 -24.44 -14.18
N SER A 56 -2.57 -25.72 -14.36
CA SER A 56 -2.66 -26.27 -15.72
C SER A 56 -3.85 -25.65 -16.47
N GLN A 57 -3.80 -25.64 -17.81
CA GLN A 57 -4.96 -25.23 -18.62
C GLN A 57 -6.19 -26.11 -18.33
N VAL A 58 -5.97 -27.35 -17.90
CA VAL A 58 -7.01 -28.31 -17.49
C VAL A 58 -7.70 -27.84 -16.20
N ASP A 59 -6.97 -27.32 -15.21
CA ASP A 59 -7.54 -26.78 -13.95
C ASP A 59 -8.47 -25.58 -14.22
N CYS A 60 -8.06 -24.69 -15.13
CA CYS A 60 -8.90 -23.59 -15.58
C CYS A 60 -10.20 -24.10 -16.24
N ALA A 61 -10.08 -25.05 -17.18
CA ALA A 61 -11.24 -25.63 -17.86
C ALA A 61 -12.19 -26.40 -16.92
N ILE A 62 -11.66 -27.10 -15.91
CA ILE A 62 -12.45 -27.76 -14.86
C ILE A 62 -13.18 -26.71 -14.01
N LYS A 63 -12.51 -25.64 -13.57
CA LYS A 63 -13.14 -24.57 -12.78
C LYS A 63 -14.23 -23.83 -13.55
N ILE A 64 -14.02 -23.54 -14.84
CA ILE A 64 -15.04 -22.94 -15.71
C ILE A 64 -16.28 -23.84 -15.79
N ARG A 65 -16.12 -25.12 -16.14
CA ARG A 65 -17.25 -26.08 -16.22
C ARG A 65 -17.97 -26.27 -14.89
N ASN A 66 -17.25 -26.23 -13.77
CA ASN A 66 -17.84 -26.29 -12.45
C ASN A 66 -18.70 -25.04 -12.14
N LEU A 67 -18.27 -23.84 -12.60
CA LEU A 67 -19.06 -22.62 -12.46
C LEU A 67 -20.29 -22.64 -13.39
N GLU A 68 -20.12 -23.04 -14.65
CA GLU A 68 -21.20 -23.22 -15.63
C GLU A 68 -22.29 -24.16 -15.11
N SER A 69 -21.90 -25.35 -14.62
CA SER A 69 -22.80 -26.35 -14.04
C SER A 69 -23.49 -25.85 -12.75
N LYS A 70 -22.77 -25.14 -11.89
CA LYS A 70 -23.31 -24.58 -10.63
C LYS A 70 -24.26 -23.40 -10.86
N LEU A 71 -24.09 -22.66 -11.96
CA LEU A 71 -24.92 -21.51 -12.32
C LEU A 71 -25.99 -21.84 -13.37
N ASP A 72 -26.00 -23.05 -13.94
CA ASP A 72 -26.89 -23.48 -15.05
C ASP A 72 -26.79 -22.52 -16.25
N SER A 73 -25.57 -22.13 -16.59
CA SER A 73 -25.24 -21.08 -17.60
C SER A 73 -23.94 -21.40 -18.36
N ILE A 74 -23.61 -20.62 -19.39
CA ILE A 74 -22.43 -20.81 -20.26
C ILE A 74 -21.53 -19.58 -20.19
N VAL A 75 -20.22 -19.76 -20.06
CA VAL A 75 -19.25 -18.65 -19.99
C VAL A 75 -18.99 -18.07 -21.39
N CYS A 76 -19.52 -16.88 -21.63
CA CYS A 76 -19.28 -16.11 -22.85
C CYS A 76 -18.11 -15.13 -22.67
N THR A 77 -17.30 -14.94 -23.71
CA THR A 77 -16.22 -13.95 -23.76
C THR A 77 -16.19 -13.21 -25.10
N ILE A 78 -15.65 -12.00 -25.11
CA ILE A 78 -15.60 -11.14 -26.30
C ILE A 78 -14.59 -11.71 -27.31
N LYS A 79 -15.03 -11.91 -28.56
CA LYS A 79 -14.21 -12.47 -29.65
C LYS A 79 -13.30 -11.44 -30.32
N ASP A 80 -13.81 -10.25 -30.63
CA ASP A 80 -13.00 -9.15 -31.18
C ASP A 80 -12.56 -8.19 -30.07
N ARG A 81 -11.25 -8.17 -29.79
CA ARG A 81 -10.67 -7.25 -28.82
C ARG A 81 -10.59 -5.80 -29.35
N LYS A 82 -10.55 -5.61 -30.68
CA LYS A 82 -10.45 -4.28 -31.30
C LYS A 82 -11.72 -3.45 -31.15
N GLU A 83 -12.87 -4.09 -30.96
CA GLU A 83 -14.12 -3.40 -30.60
C GLU A 83 -14.11 -2.98 -29.11
N LEU A 84 -13.60 -3.84 -28.23
CA LEU A 84 -13.44 -3.55 -26.80
C LEU A 84 -12.43 -2.41 -26.56
N GLU A 85 -11.28 -2.45 -27.22
CA GLU A 85 -10.18 -1.48 -27.08
C GLU A 85 -10.59 -0.04 -27.45
N LYS A 86 -11.60 0.14 -28.33
CA LYS A 86 -12.18 1.46 -28.66
C LYS A 86 -12.98 2.08 -27.51
N HIS A 87 -13.53 1.24 -26.63
CA HIS A 87 -14.46 1.65 -25.56
C HIS A 87 -13.85 1.50 -24.16
N VAL A 88 -12.80 0.69 -24.04
CA VAL A 88 -12.05 0.43 -22.80
C VAL A 88 -10.57 0.64 -23.09
N PRO A 89 -10.01 1.81 -22.72
CA PRO A 89 -8.57 2.02 -22.73
C PRO A 89 -7.89 0.96 -21.86
N MET A 90 -6.98 0.20 -22.47
CA MET A 90 -6.16 -0.79 -21.77
C MET A 90 -4.85 -0.15 -21.35
N PRO A 91 -4.34 -0.43 -20.14
CA PRO A 91 -3.10 0.15 -19.68
C PRO A 91 -1.89 -0.55 -20.28
N SER A 92 -0.83 0.22 -20.48
CA SER A 92 0.52 -0.28 -20.76
C SER A 92 1.00 -1.11 -19.58
N GLU A 93 1.41 -2.36 -19.81
CA GLU A 93 1.93 -3.22 -18.73
C GLU A 93 3.46 -3.12 -18.68
N VAL A 94 4.00 -2.71 -17.52
CA VAL A 94 5.42 -2.39 -17.35
C VAL A 94 5.97 -3.14 -16.13
N VAL A 95 7.00 -3.95 -16.32
CA VAL A 95 7.74 -4.55 -15.21
C VAL A 95 8.84 -3.58 -14.76
N VAL A 96 8.91 -3.30 -13.46
CA VAL A 96 9.99 -2.51 -12.85
C VAL A 96 10.75 -3.39 -11.88
N GLU A 97 12.00 -3.70 -12.25
CA GLU A 97 12.91 -4.49 -11.45
C GLU A 97 13.58 -3.66 -10.35
N TYR A 98 13.69 -4.23 -9.15
CA TYR A 98 14.44 -3.65 -8.03
C TYR A 98 15.43 -4.66 -7.44
N ASP A 99 16.50 -4.15 -6.85
CA ASP A 99 17.50 -4.96 -6.15
C ASP A 99 17.01 -5.44 -4.78
N LYS A 100 17.54 -6.59 -4.35
CA LYS A 100 17.31 -7.08 -3.00
C LYS A 100 17.84 -6.08 -1.97
N ALA A 101 17.05 -5.81 -0.93
CA ALA A 101 17.49 -4.95 0.17
C ALA A 101 18.73 -5.51 0.87
N ALA A 102 19.67 -4.62 1.23
CA ALA A 102 20.78 -4.96 2.10
C ALA A 102 20.25 -5.31 3.50
N SER A 103 20.64 -6.48 4.03
CA SER A 103 20.13 -6.96 5.31
C SER A 103 20.65 -6.11 6.48
N LEU A 104 19.76 -5.36 7.13
CA LEU A 104 20.04 -4.63 8.37
C LEU A 104 20.09 -5.58 9.58
N CYS A 105 20.93 -6.62 9.50
CA CYS A 105 20.95 -7.77 10.42
C CYS A 105 20.98 -7.34 11.90
N TYR A 106 21.85 -6.41 12.26
CA TYR A 106 21.96 -5.90 13.63
C TYR A 106 20.64 -5.32 14.16
N LEU A 107 19.94 -4.48 13.38
CA LEU A 107 18.66 -3.89 13.79
C LEU A 107 17.54 -4.95 13.86
N HIS A 108 17.52 -5.90 12.91
CA HIS A 108 16.61 -7.03 12.92
C HIS A 108 16.82 -7.93 14.15
N GLU A 109 18.08 -8.23 14.50
CA GLU A 109 18.47 -9.05 15.63
C GLU A 109 18.09 -8.39 16.96
N GLN A 110 18.36 -7.08 17.12
CA GLN A 110 17.96 -6.32 18.32
C GLN A 110 16.44 -6.32 18.52
N ILE A 111 15.64 -6.08 17.47
CA ILE A 111 14.17 -6.09 17.58
C ILE A 111 13.65 -7.51 17.85
N LYS A 112 14.25 -8.53 17.24
CA LYS A 112 13.91 -9.94 17.47
C LYS A 112 14.29 -10.41 18.87
N GLN A 113 15.39 -9.92 19.43
CA GLN A 113 15.79 -10.16 20.82
C GLN A 113 14.76 -9.55 21.78
N MET A 114 14.29 -8.32 21.54
CA MET A 114 13.18 -7.73 22.31
C MET A 114 11.87 -8.52 22.18
N GLU A 115 11.60 -9.14 21.02
CA GLU A 115 10.44 -10.04 20.86
C GLU A 115 10.54 -11.28 21.77
N VAL A 116 11.72 -11.91 21.82
CA VAL A 116 11.98 -13.07 22.69
C VAL A 116 11.91 -12.68 24.17
N GLU A 117 12.52 -11.56 24.58
CA GLU A 117 12.45 -11.04 25.96
C GLU A 117 11.00 -10.84 26.44
N VAL A 118 10.15 -10.29 25.57
CA VAL A 118 8.72 -10.08 25.88
C VAL A 118 7.97 -11.41 25.96
N GLU A 119 8.27 -12.39 25.09
CA GLU A 119 7.66 -13.72 25.15
C GLU A 119 8.12 -14.51 26.40
N GLU A 120 9.38 -14.38 26.82
CA GLU A 120 9.90 -14.96 28.06
C GLU A 120 9.37 -14.28 29.31
N ALA A 121 9.19 -12.95 29.30
CA ALA A 121 8.53 -12.20 30.38
C ALA A 121 7.06 -12.65 30.57
N ALA A 122 6.34 -12.91 29.48
CA ALA A 122 4.98 -13.46 29.51
C ALA A 122 4.97 -14.89 30.09
N LYS A 123 5.84 -15.78 29.58
CA LYS A 123 5.95 -17.19 30.01
C LYS A 123 6.36 -17.34 31.48
N SER A 124 7.42 -16.65 31.91
CA SER A 124 7.92 -16.69 33.30
C SER A 124 6.89 -16.20 34.32
N SER A 125 6.02 -15.29 33.90
CA SER A 125 4.89 -14.80 34.70
C SER A 125 3.67 -15.74 34.73
N SER A 126 3.68 -16.88 34.04
CA SER A 126 2.51 -17.75 33.84
C SER A 126 2.05 -18.55 35.08
N ARG A 127 2.52 -18.19 36.28
CA ARG A 127 1.81 -18.49 37.55
C ARG A 127 0.51 -17.68 37.63
N ARG A 128 -0.44 -18.03 36.75
CA ARG A 128 -1.78 -17.52 36.37
C ARG A 128 -2.34 -16.23 36.99
N SER A 129 -2.16 -15.95 38.27
CA SER A 129 -2.88 -14.88 38.98
C SER A 129 -2.53 -13.46 38.52
N LYS A 130 -1.30 -13.18 38.08
CA LYS A 130 -0.87 -11.79 37.85
C LYS A 130 -1.48 -11.15 36.60
N TRP A 131 -1.29 -11.73 35.42
CA TRP A 131 -1.76 -11.13 34.16
C TRP A 131 -3.26 -11.29 33.90
N GLN A 132 -3.94 -12.31 34.47
CA GLN A 132 -5.40 -12.42 34.36
C GLN A 132 -6.14 -11.35 35.19
N PHE A 133 -5.58 -10.90 36.31
CA PHE A 133 -6.17 -9.81 37.12
C PHE A 133 -5.89 -8.40 36.57
N MET A 134 -4.81 -8.22 35.80
CA MET A 134 -4.40 -6.89 35.29
C MET A 134 -5.22 -6.40 34.09
N GLY A 135 -6.14 -7.19 33.54
CA GLY A 135 -6.95 -6.84 32.36
C GLY A 135 -8.43 -6.53 32.65
N ALA A 136 -8.86 -6.45 33.91
CA ALA A 136 -10.26 -6.55 34.30
C ALA A 136 -10.90 -5.24 34.83
N ARG A 137 -10.83 -4.15 34.05
CA ARG A 137 -11.84 -3.05 34.06
C ARG A 137 -11.68 -2.07 32.87
N ASP A 138 -12.77 -1.34 32.65
CA ASP A 138 -12.91 -0.16 31.79
C ASP A 138 -12.67 -0.37 30.27
N ALA A 139 -13.74 -0.81 29.60
CA ALA A 139 -13.92 -0.65 28.16
C ALA A 139 -14.08 0.85 27.83
N GLY A 140 -13.08 1.45 27.18
CA GLY A 140 -12.93 2.91 27.13
C GLY A 140 -12.22 3.48 25.90
N ALA A 141 -12.57 2.98 24.71
CA ALA A 141 -12.35 3.60 23.39
C ALA A 141 -10.95 4.20 23.05
N LYS A 142 -10.18 3.45 22.23
CA LYS A 142 -9.50 4.00 21.04
C LYS A 142 -9.16 2.87 20.06
N GLU A 143 -9.85 2.85 18.93
CA GLU A 143 -9.85 1.71 17.98
C GLU A 143 -8.60 1.69 17.07
N GLU A 144 -7.91 2.82 16.95
CA GLU A 144 -6.85 3.08 15.96
C GLU A 144 -5.70 2.05 16.00
N LEU A 145 -5.16 1.72 17.19
CA LEU A 145 -4.05 0.76 17.29
C LEU A 145 -4.42 -0.65 16.79
N ARG A 146 -5.68 -1.05 16.93
CA ARG A 146 -6.24 -2.31 16.41
C ARG A 146 -6.42 -2.22 14.89
N GLN A 147 -6.94 -1.08 14.41
CA GLN A 147 -7.22 -0.80 13.00
C GLN A 147 -5.97 -0.68 12.11
N VAL A 148 -4.89 -0.12 12.65
CA VAL A 148 -3.74 0.37 11.86
C VAL A 148 -2.66 -0.70 11.66
N TYR A 149 -2.67 -1.80 12.42
CA TYR A 149 -1.60 -2.80 12.36
C TYR A 149 -2.05 -4.27 12.41
N GLY A 150 -3.35 -4.54 12.40
CA GLY A 150 -3.87 -5.91 12.53
C GLY A 150 -3.68 -6.52 13.92
N VAL A 151 -3.44 -5.66 14.92
CA VAL A 151 -3.35 -6.04 16.33
C VAL A 151 -4.76 -6.40 16.83
N SER A 152 -4.87 -7.41 17.70
CA SER A 152 -6.18 -7.90 18.17
C SER A 152 -6.97 -6.86 18.97
N GLU A 153 -8.27 -7.11 19.12
CA GLU A 153 -9.10 -6.51 20.17
C GLU A 153 -8.52 -6.80 21.55
N ARG A 154 -8.95 -6.07 22.59
CA ARG A 154 -8.76 -6.48 23.98
C ARG A 154 -9.63 -7.72 24.28
N THR A 155 -9.26 -8.87 23.71
CA THR A 155 -9.55 -10.15 24.36
C THR A 155 -8.95 -10.10 25.76
N GLU A 156 -9.70 -10.50 26.77
CA GLU A 156 -9.21 -10.46 28.14
C GLU A 156 -7.91 -11.30 28.25
N SER A 157 -6.89 -10.71 28.88
CA SER A 157 -5.49 -11.15 28.96
C SER A 157 -4.53 -10.79 27.79
N ASP A 158 -3.36 -10.34 28.24
CA ASP A 158 -2.04 -10.23 27.59
C ASP A 158 -1.69 -9.03 26.67
N GLY A 159 -1.15 -7.98 27.29
CA GLY A 159 -0.45 -6.88 26.63
C GLY A 159 0.92 -7.24 26.04
N ALA A 160 1.53 -8.38 26.42
CA ALA A 160 2.78 -8.86 25.81
C ALA A 160 2.51 -9.42 24.40
N ALA A 161 1.44 -10.20 24.20
CA ALA A 161 0.99 -10.60 22.85
C ALA A 161 0.70 -9.39 21.94
N ASN A 162 0.11 -8.32 22.49
CA ASN A 162 -0.09 -7.05 21.78
C ASN A 162 1.26 -6.43 21.36
N LEU A 163 2.22 -6.33 22.30
CA LEU A 163 3.56 -5.81 22.05
C LEU A 163 4.34 -6.64 21.00
N ILE A 164 4.27 -7.97 21.07
CA ILE A 164 4.88 -8.89 20.09
C ILE A 164 4.34 -8.64 18.68
N GLN A 165 3.03 -8.41 18.53
CA GLN A 165 2.44 -8.05 17.23
C GLN A 165 2.97 -6.69 16.71
N LYS A 166 3.16 -5.70 17.60
CA LYS A 166 3.77 -4.40 17.25
C LYS A 166 5.24 -4.55 16.83
N LEU A 167 6.05 -5.29 17.60
CA LEU A 167 7.45 -5.56 17.30
C LEU A 167 7.60 -6.28 15.94
N ARG A 168 6.78 -7.31 15.67
CA ARG A 168 6.73 -7.99 14.37
C ARG A 168 6.36 -7.07 13.21
N ALA A 169 5.47 -6.09 13.43
CA ALA A 169 5.13 -5.10 12.41
C ALA A 169 6.27 -4.11 12.12
N VAL A 170 7.00 -3.65 13.15
CA VAL A 170 8.23 -2.85 12.97
C VAL A 170 9.31 -3.66 12.24
N ASN A 171 9.54 -4.90 12.67
CA ASN A 171 10.58 -5.78 12.12
C ASN A 171 10.30 -6.12 10.63
N TYR A 172 9.02 -6.28 10.26
CA TYR A 172 8.59 -6.41 8.87
C TYR A 172 8.86 -5.13 8.06
N ALA A 173 8.51 -3.96 8.58
CA ALA A 173 8.76 -2.68 7.90
C ALA A 173 10.26 -2.42 7.69
N LEU A 174 11.11 -2.83 8.63
CA LEU A 174 12.56 -2.70 8.54
C LEU A 174 13.14 -3.44 7.33
N GLY A 175 12.68 -4.66 7.07
CA GLY A 175 13.19 -5.51 5.99
C GLY A 175 12.64 -5.18 4.61
N GLU A 176 11.34 -4.90 4.50
CA GLU A 176 10.69 -4.60 3.21
C GLU A 176 10.85 -3.14 2.78
N LEU A 177 10.87 -2.20 3.73
CA LEU A 177 10.68 -0.76 3.47
C LEU A 177 11.83 0.12 3.98
N GLY A 178 12.66 -0.39 4.90
CA GLY A 178 13.88 0.25 5.39
C GLY A 178 13.76 0.87 6.78
N GLN A 179 14.89 1.31 7.34
CA GLN A 179 14.96 1.81 8.72
C GLN A 179 14.01 3.00 8.98
N TRP A 180 13.87 3.93 8.03
CA TRP A 180 13.03 5.12 8.20
C TRP A 180 11.54 4.74 8.25
N CYS A 181 11.11 3.80 7.42
CA CYS A 181 9.77 3.25 7.47
C CYS A 181 9.50 2.54 8.81
N ALA A 182 10.44 1.71 9.28
CA ALA A 182 10.34 1.04 10.59
C ALA A 182 10.26 2.05 11.76
N PHE A 183 11.06 3.12 11.71
CA PHE A 183 11.01 4.22 12.68
C PHE A 183 9.64 4.89 12.70
N LYS A 184 9.05 5.22 11.54
CA LYS A 184 7.70 5.83 11.45
C LYS A 184 6.59 4.90 11.97
N VAL A 185 6.72 3.59 11.77
CA VAL A 185 5.83 2.59 12.37
C VAL A 185 5.96 2.60 13.90
N ALA A 186 7.20 2.54 14.43
CA ALA A 186 7.46 2.56 15.86
C ALA A 186 6.99 3.86 16.54
N GLN A 187 7.25 5.03 15.93
CA GLN A 187 6.74 6.33 16.42
C GLN A 187 5.22 6.36 16.46
N SER A 188 4.55 5.83 15.43
CA SER A 188 3.08 5.76 15.38
C SER A 188 2.50 4.88 16.49
N PHE A 189 3.16 3.75 16.80
CA PHE A 189 2.77 2.90 17.93
C PHE A 189 2.93 3.60 19.28
N LEU A 190 4.04 4.32 19.48
CA LEU A 190 4.35 5.01 20.72
C LEU A 190 3.39 6.18 20.98
N ALA A 191 3.20 7.06 20.00
CA ALA A 191 2.31 8.21 20.11
C ALA A 191 0.86 7.80 20.38
N ALA A 192 0.38 6.71 19.78
CA ALA A 192 -0.99 6.22 20.01
C ALA A 192 -1.20 5.56 21.38
N LEU A 193 -0.13 5.18 22.11
CA LEU A 193 -0.22 4.82 23.54
C LEU A 193 -0.15 6.08 24.43
N GLN A 194 0.70 7.05 24.08
CA GLN A 194 0.87 8.28 24.87
C GLN A 194 -0.37 9.19 24.83
N ASN A 195 -1.10 9.18 23.71
CA ASN A 195 -2.37 9.89 23.52
C ASN A 195 -3.57 9.19 24.19
N ASP A 196 -3.35 8.21 25.08
CA ASP A 196 -4.39 7.60 25.94
C ASP A 196 -4.23 8.08 27.39
N GLU A 197 -4.92 9.17 27.73
CA GLU A 197 -4.97 9.73 29.08
C GLU A 197 -5.54 8.74 30.12
N ARG A 198 -6.39 7.79 29.69
CA ARG A 198 -7.04 6.82 30.59
C ARG A 198 -6.12 5.64 30.89
N ALA A 199 -5.35 5.19 29.91
CA ALA A 199 -4.44 4.06 30.06
C ALA A 199 -3.03 4.46 30.58
N ASN A 200 -2.72 5.76 30.70
CA ASN A 200 -1.43 6.27 31.17
C ASN A 200 -1.01 5.78 32.58
N TYR A 201 -1.94 5.27 33.38
CA TYR A 201 -1.68 4.69 34.71
C TYR A 201 -1.60 3.15 34.72
N GLN A 202 -1.78 2.48 33.56
CA GLN A 202 -1.78 1.02 33.45
C GLN A 202 -0.36 0.47 33.25
N LEU A 203 0.03 -0.51 34.06
CA LEU A 203 1.39 -1.07 34.09
C LEU A 203 1.78 -1.78 32.79
N ASP A 204 0.83 -2.41 32.09
CA ASP A 204 1.05 -3.05 30.80
C ASP A 204 1.23 -2.03 29.66
N VAL A 205 0.57 -0.87 29.73
CA VAL A 205 0.78 0.25 28.80
C VAL A 205 2.13 0.90 29.05
N LYS A 206 2.54 1.13 30.30
CA LYS A 206 3.91 1.61 30.61
C LYS A 206 5.00 0.62 30.23
N PHE A 207 4.73 -0.69 30.32
CA PHE A 207 5.61 -1.73 29.80
C PHE A 207 5.75 -1.67 28.27
N GLN A 208 4.63 -1.56 27.54
CA GLN A 208 4.63 -1.37 26.08
C GLN A 208 5.34 -0.08 25.66
N GLU A 209 5.09 1.04 26.34
CA GLU A 209 5.73 2.33 26.09
C GLU A 209 7.25 2.24 26.26
N SER A 210 7.74 1.55 27.30
CA SER A 210 9.16 1.35 27.54
C SER A 210 9.86 0.62 26.37
N TYR A 211 9.30 -0.50 25.90
CA TYR A 211 9.87 -1.23 24.76
C TYR A 211 9.75 -0.45 23.45
N LEU A 212 8.61 0.21 23.18
CA LEU A 212 8.45 1.01 21.97
C LEU A 212 9.35 2.24 21.97
N SER A 213 9.61 2.85 23.12
CA SER A 213 10.60 3.94 23.28
C SER A 213 12.02 3.47 22.97
N LYS A 214 12.45 2.30 23.46
CA LYS A 214 13.72 1.67 23.06
C LYS A 214 13.81 1.50 21.55
N VAL A 215 12.76 0.97 20.91
CA VAL A 215 12.73 0.71 19.46
C VAL A 215 12.73 2.01 18.64
N VAL A 216 11.99 3.04 19.08
CA VAL A 216 12.01 4.39 18.47
C VAL A 216 13.40 5.01 18.59
N SER A 217 14.08 4.85 19.72
CA SER A 217 15.46 5.33 19.90
C SER A 217 16.47 4.56 19.02
N LEU A 218 16.36 3.23 18.95
CA LEU A 218 17.22 2.34 18.16
C LEU A 218 17.10 2.62 16.66
N LEU A 219 15.89 2.85 16.15
CA LEU A 219 15.63 3.08 14.73
C LEU A 219 15.76 4.54 14.29
N LYS A 220 16.03 5.48 15.23
CA LYS A 220 15.97 6.93 14.98
C LYS A 220 16.84 7.35 13.80
N CYS A 221 16.19 7.69 12.70
CA CYS A 221 16.79 8.27 11.52
C CYS A 221 15.83 9.26 10.87
N GLN A 222 16.38 10.15 10.04
CA GLN A 222 15.62 11.04 9.17
C GLN A 222 16.15 10.89 7.74
N LEU A 223 15.26 11.07 6.77
CA LEU A 223 15.61 11.37 5.41
C LEU A 223 15.33 12.86 5.21
N SER A 224 16.32 13.61 4.73
CA SER A 224 16.15 14.99 4.28
C SER A 224 16.52 15.06 2.82
N GLU A 225 15.54 15.40 1.98
CA GLU A 225 15.83 15.94 0.66
C GLU A 225 16.45 17.32 0.84
N GLY A 226 17.61 17.55 0.21
CA GLY A 226 18.38 18.78 0.40
C GLY A 226 17.61 19.99 -0.11
N ALA A 227 17.20 20.87 0.80
CA ALA A 227 16.54 22.12 0.42
C ALA A 227 17.55 23.06 -0.28
N VAL A 228 17.08 23.76 -1.31
CA VAL A 228 17.83 24.86 -1.93
C VAL A 228 18.10 25.92 -0.87
N SER A 229 19.38 26.21 -0.64
CA SER A 229 19.82 27.24 0.30
C SER A 229 19.89 28.58 -0.42
N ASP A 230 18.75 29.22 -0.64
CA ASP A 230 18.68 30.61 -1.11
C ASP A 230 19.33 31.54 -0.07
N LYS A 231 20.63 31.77 -0.25
CA LYS A 231 21.44 32.72 0.51
C LYS A 231 21.69 33.99 -0.29
N ASN A 232 20.60 34.73 -0.54
CA ASN A 232 20.73 36.17 -0.67
C ASN A 232 20.93 36.73 0.73
N THR A 233 22.21 36.86 1.13
CA THR A 233 22.62 37.69 2.26
C THR A 233 23.15 39.00 1.69
N ASP A 234 22.44 40.09 1.96
CA ASP A 234 22.87 41.44 1.59
C ASP A 234 24.23 41.77 2.20
N ILE A 235 25.10 42.42 1.42
CA ILE A 235 26.32 43.09 1.89
C ILE A 235 26.40 44.43 1.15
N ASP A 236 26.69 45.50 1.89
CA ASP A 236 26.55 46.90 1.47
C ASP A 236 27.52 47.36 0.36
N ASP A 237 27.14 48.43 -0.32
CA ASP A 237 28.01 49.26 -1.14
C ASP A 237 29.17 49.87 -0.33
N LEU A 238 30.37 49.93 -0.92
CA LEU A 238 31.31 51.04 -0.66
C LEU A 238 32.29 51.27 -1.83
N GLU A 239 32.44 52.52 -2.24
CA GLU A 239 33.26 52.95 -3.37
C GLU A 239 34.77 53.06 -3.05
N ASN A 240 35.66 52.70 -3.98
CA ASN A 240 36.61 53.61 -4.69
C ASN A 240 37.85 52.90 -5.27
N GLY A 241 38.50 53.51 -6.29
CA GLY A 241 39.99 53.46 -6.37
C GLY A 241 40.69 53.05 -7.68
N ALA A 242 40.61 53.89 -8.72
CA ALA A 242 41.69 54.20 -9.69
C ALA A 242 42.50 53.09 -10.43
N ALA A 243 42.15 52.96 -11.72
CA ALA A 243 42.84 52.37 -12.87
C ALA A 243 44.37 52.51 -13.07
N GLN A 244 44.97 51.50 -13.74
CA GLN A 244 46.02 51.56 -14.80
C GLN A 244 46.36 50.13 -15.31
N SER A 245 46.73 49.82 -16.57
CA SER A 245 46.55 50.46 -17.90
C SER A 245 47.15 49.58 -19.04
N VAL A 246 46.44 49.38 -20.18
CA VAL A 246 46.93 49.12 -21.57
C VAL A 246 47.84 47.87 -21.79
N SER A 247 47.64 46.93 -22.73
CA SER A 247 47.41 46.92 -24.20
C SER A 247 46.95 45.50 -24.66
N GLU A 248 46.42 45.16 -25.85
CA GLU A 248 45.97 45.87 -27.08
C GLU A 248 45.17 44.87 -27.97
N HIS A 249 44.20 45.38 -28.78
CA HIS A 249 43.61 44.77 -30.02
C HIS A 249 42.89 43.38 -29.95
N GLU A 250 41.80 43.07 -30.66
CA GLU A 250 41.01 43.76 -31.72
C GLU A 250 39.47 43.72 -31.46
N GLU A 251 38.69 44.41 -32.29
CA GLU A 251 37.24 44.67 -32.19
C GLU A 251 36.58 44.48 -33.59
N MET A 252 35.28 44.20 -33.84
CA MET A 252 34.05 43.78 -33.12
C MET A 252 33.01 43.40 -34.24
N GLU A 253 31.85 42.74 -34.03
CA GLU A 253 31.17 42.19 -32.84
C GLU A 253 30.72 40.71 -33.15
N GLU A 254 29.54 40.12 -32.95
CA GLU A 254 28.18 40.49 -32.46
C GLU A 254 27.48 39.23 -31.86
N GLY A 255 26.66 39.36 -30.82
CA GLY A 255 25.51 38.45 -30.58
C GLY A 255 25.70 37.10 -29.86
N GLU A 256 26.16 37.07 -28.61
CA GLU A 256 25.89 35.95 -27.66
C GLU A 256 24.90 36.34 -26.55
N LEU A 257 24.06 35.39 -26.15
CA LEU A 257 23.35 35.37 -24.86
C LEU A 257 23.37 33.94 -24.28
N PRO A 258 24.02 33.71 -23.12
CA PRO A 258 24.05 32.40 -22.48
C PRO A 258 22.89 32.25 -21.49
N ASP A 259 21.86 31.45 -21.81
CA ASP A 259 20.66 31.33 -20.97
C ASP A 259 20.49 29.94 -20.31
N SER A 260 20.63 29.91 -18.99
CA SER A 260 20.22 28.85 -18.05
C SER A 260 20.73 27.41 -18.26
N HIS A 261 21.73 27.00 -17.48
CA HIS A 261 21.90 25.59 -17.11
C HIS A 261 20.79 25.17 -16.14
N VAL A 262 19.64 24.72 -16.67
CA VAL A 262 18.55 24.15 -15.86
C VAL A 262 18.97 22.77 -15.35
N VAL A 263 19.57 22.71 -14.15
CA VAL A 263 19.87 21.45 -13.47
C VAL A 263 18.55 20.76 -13.10
N SER A 264 18.31 19.58 -13.69
CA SER A 264 17.06 18.85 -13.49
C SER A 264 16.95 18.35 -12.05
N GLY A 265 15.88 18.75 -11.34
CA GLY A 265 15.62 18.32 -9.96
C GLY A 265 15.52 16.80 -9.79
N GLY A 266 15.22 16.05 -10.86
CA GLY A 266 15.23 14.60 -10.86
C GLY A 266 16.60 13.98 -10.57
N GLU A 267 17.69 14.57 -11.05
CA GLU A 267 19.04 14.05 -10.85
C GLU A 267 19.47 14.19 -9.38
N HIS A 268 19.17 15.34 -8.76
CA HIS A 268 19.50 15.57 -7.35
C HIS A 268 18.70 14.65 -6.40
N VAL A 269 17.42 14.41 -6.69
CA VAL A 269 16.58 13.47 -5.92
C VAL A 269 17.09 12.03 -6.07
N ASP A 270 17.54 11.63 -7.25
CA ASP A 270 18.12 10.31 -7.48
C ASP A 270 19.40 10.06 -6.66
N VAL A 271 20.26 11.08 -6.50
CA VAL A 271 21.45 11.02 -5.62
C VAL A 271 21.04 10.92 -4.15
N ILE A 272 20.07 11.72 -3.69
CA ILE A 272 19.60 11.69 -2.29
C ILE A 272 19.02 10.32 -1.93
N ILE A 273 18.14 9.78 -2.77
CA ILE A 273 17.52 8.48 -2.51
C ILE A 273 18.54 7.35 -2.69
N GLY A 274 19.51 7.49 -3.60
CA GLY A 274 20.66 6.58 -3.71
C GLY A 274 21.46 6.47 -2.41
N ALA A 275 21.82 7.62 -1.80
CA ALA A 275 22.46 7.66 -0.50
C ALA A 275 21.55 7.07 0.61
N ALA A 276 20.24 7.34 0.59
CA ALA A 276 19.30 6.78 1.54
C ALA A 276 19.16 5.24 1.45
N VAL A 277 19.39 4.65 0.27
CA VAL A 277 19.45 3.20 0.08
C VAL A 277 20.79 2.63 0.55
N ALA A 278 21.91 3.31 0.29
CA ALA A 278 23.23 2.92 0.80
C ALA A 278 23.28 2.92 2.34
N ASP A 279 22.63 3.91 2.98
CA ASP A 279 22.46 4.00 4.44
C ASP A 279 21.42 3.02 5.01
N GLY A 280 20.69 2.27 4.18
CA GLY A 280 19.59 1.39 4.61
C GLY A 280 18.35 2.11 5.18
N LYS A 281 18.29 3.45 5.10
CA LYS A 281 17.13 4.26 5.50
C LYS A 281 15.89 3.85 4.70
N VAL A 282 16.06 3.52 3.42
CA VAL A 282 15.03 3.15 2.45
C VAL A 282 15.49 1.89 1.70
N THR A 283 14.58 0.97 1.34
CA THR A 283 14.95 -0.19 0.49
C THR A 283 14.95 0.14 -1.00
N PRO A 284 15.67 -0.60 -1.86
CA PRO A 284 15.62 -0.41 -3.31
C PRO A 284 14.19 -0.52 -3.88
N LYS A 285 13.35 -1.36 -3.25
CA LYS A 285 11.91 -1.50 -3.54
C LYS A 285 11.15 -0.17 -3.34
N VAL A 286 11.41 0.55 -2.25
CA VAL A 286 10.79 1.86 -1.98
C VAL A 286 11.44 2.98 -2.80
N GLN A 287 12.75 2.93 -3.08
CA GLN A 287 13.39 3.83 -4.05
C GLN A 287 12.73 3.70 -5.43
N ALA A 288 12.58 2.48 -5.96
CA ALA A 288 11.92 2.24 -7.24
C ALA A 288 10.49 2.79 -7.26
N LEU A 289 9.74 2.66 -6.16
CA LEU A 289 8.40 3.23 -6.02
C LEU A 289 8.40 4.76 -6.11
N ILE A 290 9.33 5.44 -5.44
CA ILE A 290 9.46 6.91 -5.52
C ILE A 290 9.85 7.34 -6.94
N LYS A 291 10.83 6.68 -7.57
CA LYS A 291 11.22 6.91 -8.97
C LYS A 291 10.07 6.67 -9.97
N ILE A 292 9.16 5.73 -9.68
CA ILE A 292 7.94 5.54 -10.47
C ILE A 292 7.02 6.74 -10.30
N LEU A 293 6.74 7.18 -9.06
CA LEU A 293 5.81 8.28 -8.79
C LEU A 293 6.28 9.60 -9.41
N LEU A 294 7.57 9.92 -9.32
CA LEU A 294 8.14 11.17 -9.86
C LEU A 294 7.91 11.37 -11.37
N LYS A 295 7.81 10.28 -12.15
CA LYS A 295 7.46 10.35 -13.58
C LYS A 295 6.10 11.01 -13.85
N TYR A 296 5.21 11.04 -12.87
CA TYR A 296 3.87 11.61 -12.98
C TYR A 296 3.74 13.01 -12.35
N GLN A 297 4.83 13.62 -11.90
CA GLN A 297 4.83 14.94 -11.24
C GLN A 297 4.12 16.04 -12.06
N HIS A 298 4.18 15.94 -13.39
CA HIS A 298 3.55 16.88 -14.33
C HIS A 298 2.26 16.34 -14.98
N THR A 299 1.62 15.32 -14.39
CA THR A 299 0.40 14.70 -14.95
C THR A 299 -0.88 15.38 -14.46
N GLU A 300 -1.70 15.88 -15.39
CA GLU A 300 -3.01 16.47 -15.07
C GLU A 300 -4.02 15.46 -14.49
N ASP A 301 -4.81 15.90 -13.49
CA ASP A 301 -5.72 15.07 -12.69
C ASP A 301 -5.06 13.76 -12.23
N PHE A 302 -3.79 13.79 -11.79
CA PHE A 302 -3.04 12.61 -11.37
C PHE A 302 -3.84 11.74 -10.38
N ARG A 303 -4.04 10.47 -10.74
CA ARG A 303 -4.75 9.45 -9.96
C ARG A 303 -3.96 8.16 -9.96
N ALA A 304 -3.65 7.64 -8.77
CA ALA A 304 -2.87 6.42 -8.62
C ALA A 304 -3.41 5.49 -7.53
N ILE A 305 -3.16 4.19 -7.69
CA ILE A 305 -3.36 3.17 -6.63
C ILE A 305 -2.10 2.31 -6.53
N ILE A 306 -1.53 2.21 -5.34
CA ILE A 306 -0.47 1.26 -5.00
C ILE A 306 -1.11 0.09 -4.24
N PHE A 307 -1.02 -1.12 -4.78
CA PHE A 307 -1.44 -2.35 -4.12
C PHE A 307 -0.28 -2.97 -3.34
N VAL A 308 -0.47 -3.13 -2.04
CA VAL A 308 0.45 -3.80 -1.10
C VAL A 308 -0.22 -5.01 -0.46
N GLU A 309 0.56 -6.00 -0.02
CA GLU A 309 0.04 -7.15 0.71
C GLU A 309 -0.33 -6.78 2.17
N ARG A 310 0.48 -5.93 2.80
CA ARG A 310 0.50 -5.79 4.26
C ARG A 310 -0.03 -4.44 4.71
N VAL A 311 -0.91 -4.48 5.72
CA VAL A 311 -1.56 -3.32 6.37
C VAL A 311 -0.54 -2.27 6.82
N VAL A 312 0.59 -2.70 7.40
CA VAL A 312 1.68 -1.81 7.84
C VAL A 312 2.28 -1.01 6.67
N SER A 313 2.49 -1.64 5.51
CA SER A 313 2.96 -0.95 4.29
C SER A 313 1.95 0.10 3.82
N ALA A 314 0.65 -0.22 3.87
CA ALA A 314 -0.43 0.68 3.45
C ALA A 314 -0.54 1.96 4.31
N LEU A 315 -0.02 1.94 5.54
CA LEU A 315 -0.13 3.04 6.51
C LEU A 315 1.19 3.78 6.80
N VAL A 316 2.34 3.19 6.48
CA VAL A 316 3.63 3.88 6.55
C VAL A 316 3.95 4.64 5.27
N LEU A 317 3.64 4.08 4.08
CA LEU A 317 3.96 4.73 2.80
C LEU A 317 3.32 6.14 2.67
N PRO A 318 2.06 6.39 3.04
CA PRO A 318 1.50 7.76 3.01
C PRO A 318 2.21 8.74 3.94
N LYS A 319 2.71 8.28 5.09
CA LYS A 319 3.46 9.12 6.05
C LYS A 319 4.87 9.43 5.55
N VAL A 320 5.48 8.45 4.88
CA VAL A 320 6.77 8.58 4.19
C VAL A 320 6.66 9.59 3.05
N PHE A 321 5.66 9.48 2.17
CA PHE A 321 5.48 10.42 1.05
C PHE A 321 5.17 11.84 1.52
N ALA A 322 4.44 12.01 2.63
CA ALA A 322 4.16 13.33 3.22
C ALA A 322 5.40 14.03 3.82
N GLU A 323 6.53 13.34 3.96
CA GLU A 323 7.81 13.90 4.42
C GLU A 323 8.86 14.02 3.29
N LEU A 324 8.46 13.79 2.02
CA LEU A 324 9.31 13.96 0.83
C LEU A 324 8.84 15.19 0.01
N PRO A 325 9.57 16.32 0.04
CA PRO A 325 9.30 17.49 -0.81
C PRO A 325 9.06 17.16 -2.29
N SER A 326 9.82 16.21 -2.85
CA SER A 326 9.69 15.73 -4.23
C SER A 326 8.33 15.11 -4.57
N LEU A 327 7.58 14.62 -3.55
CA LEU A 327 6.25 14.04 -3.69
C LEU A 327 5.12 14.97 -3.20
N ASN A 328 5.37 16.26 -2.97
CA ASN A 328 4.36 17.22 -2.48
C ASN A 328 3.13 17.38 -3.42
N PHE A 329 3.21 16.96 -4.69
CA PHE A 329 2.06 16.88 -5.59
C PHE A 329 1.08 15.74 -5.25
N VAL A 330 1.48 14.80 -4.39
CA VAL A 330 0.77 13.56 -4.07
C VAL A 330 -0.01 13.67 -2.77
N LYS A 331 -1.34 13.68 -2.86
CA LYS A 331 -2.25 13.65 -1.70
C LYS A 331 -2.59 12.20 -1.40
N CYS A 332 -1.82 11.58 -0.50
CA CYS A 332 -1.85 10.14 -0.25
C CYS A 332 -2.80 9.72 0.90
N ALA A 333 -3.51 8.60 0.76
CA ALA A 333 -4.30 7.99 1.84
C ALA A 333 -4.26 6.45 1.81
N SER A 334 -4.55 5.82 2.95
CA SER A 334 -4.60 4.35 3.10
C SER A 334 -6.01 3.79 2.86
N LEU A 335 -6.12 2.65 2.18
CA LEU A 335 -7.39 1.95 1.93
C LEU A 335 -7.31 0.48 2.34
N ILE A 336 -7.83 0.16 3.54
CA ILE A 336 -7.67 -1.14 4.20
C ILE A 336 -9.01 -1.65 4.73
N GLY A 337 -9.48 -2.79 4.22
CA GLY A 337 -10.63 -3.50 4.79
C GLY A 337 -10.26 -4.51 5.86
N HIS A 338 -11.27 -4.98 6.58
CA HIS A 338 -11.16 -5.84 7.75
C HIS A 338 -12.34 -6.82 7.80
N ASN A 339 -12.10 -8.07 8.22
CA ASN A 339 -13.12 -9.12 8.16
C ASN A 339 -14.12 -9.13 9.33
N ASN A 340 -14.09 -8.20 10.30
CA ASN A 340 -14.80 -8.42 11.58
C ASN A 340 -15.27 -7.18 12.39
N SER A 341 -15.60 -6.05 11.77
CA SER A 341 -16.43 -5.00 12.42
C SER A 341 -17.10 -4.10 11.37
N GLN A 342 -18.42 -4.04 11.31
CA GLN A 342 -19.11 -3.88 10.02
C GLN A 342 -19.63 -2.47 9.68
N GLU A 343 -19.78 -1.56 10.65
CA GLU A 343 -20.49 -0.28 10.44
C GLU A 343 -19.55 0.94 10.42
N MET A 344 -19.03 1.36 11.58
CA MET A 344 -18.30 2.64 11.71
C MET A 344 -17.03 2.76 10.84
N ARG A 345 -16.39 1.64 10.49
CA ARG A 345 -15.26 1.59 9.54
C ARG A 345 -15.67 1.62 8.06
N THR A 346 -16.87 1.14 7.73
CA THR A 346 -17.40 1.21 6.36
C THR A 346 -17.59 2.67 5.93
N HIS A 347 -18.04 3.52 6.85
CA HIS A 347 -18.11 4.96 6.65
C HIS A 347 -16.72 5.61 6.43
N GLN A 348 -15.69 5.23 7.20
CA GLN A 348 -14.32 5.74 6.99
C GLN A 348 -13.75 5.31 5.63
N MET A 349 -14.01 4.06 5.23
CA MET A 349 -13.61 3.54 3.92
C MET A 349 -14.30 4.30 2.78
N GLN A 350 -15.62 4.52 2.89
CA GLN A 350 -16.41 5.27 1.91
C GLN A 350 -16.07 6.77 1.87
N ASP A 351 -15.68 7.37 3.00
CA ASP A 351 -15.14 8.74 3.06
C ASP A 351 -13.79 8.85 2.34
N THR A 352 -12.84 7.92 2.56
CA THR A 352 -11.58 7.88 1.79
C THR A 352 -11.80 7.66 0.30
N ILE A 353 -12.71 6.76 -0.09
CA ILE A 353 -13.11 6.55 -1.49
C ILE A 353 -13.74 7.81 -2.07
N SER A 354 -14.59 8.52 -1.32
CA SER A 354 -15.21 9.78 -1.73
C SER A 354 -14.15 10.88 -1.88
N LYS A 355 -13.23 11.03 -0.92
CA LYS A 355 -12.08 11.95 -1.01
C LYS A 355 -11.22 11.67 -2.24
N PHE A 356 -11.02 10.41 -2.63
CA PHE A 356 -10.33 10.04 -3.87
C PHE A 356 -11.17 10.39 -5.11
N ARG A 357 -12.45 10.02 -5.15
CA ARG A 357 -13.39 10.37 -6.22
C ARG A 357 -13.44 11.88 -6.45
N ASP A 358 -13.45 12.66 -5.39
CA ASP A 358 -13.54 14.12 -5.41
C ASP A 358 -12.18 14.81 -5.66
N GLY A 359 -11.06 14.06 -5.73
CA GLY A 359 -9.72 14.61 -5.97
C GLY A 359 -9.04 15.27 -4.76
N ARG A 360 -9.63 15.16 -3.56
CA ARG A 360 -8.98 15.55 -2.28
C ARG A 360 -7.83 14.59 -1.93
N VAL A 361 -7.88 13.35 -2.41
CA VAL A 361 -6.81 12.35 -2.41
C VAL A 361 -6.49 12.01 -3.87
N THR A 362 -5.21 11.97 -4.23
CA THR A 362 -4.72 11.63 -5.59
C THR A 362 -4.00 10.28 -5.63
N LEU A 363 -3.54 9.76 -4.49
CA LEU A 363 -2.93 8.43 -4.37
C LEU A 363 -3.58 7.61 -3.25
N LEU A 364 -3.99 6.39 -3.56
CA LEU A 364 -4.40 5.39 -2.58
C LEU A 364 -3.30 4.34 -2.41
N VAL A 365 -2.92 4.02 -1.17
CA VAL A 365 -2.15 2.81 -0.86
C VAL A 365 -3.10 1.80 -0.23
N ALA A 366 -3.38 0.73 -0.97
CA ALA A 366 -4.46 -0.20 -0.68
C ALA A 366 -3.95 -1.62 -0.43
N THR A 367 -4.62 -2.34 0.46
CA THR A 367 -4.53 -3.81 0.48
C THR A 367 -5.45 -4.43 -0.59
N SER A 368 -5.64 -5.75 -0.59
CA SER A 368 -6.51 -6.48 -1.53
C SER A 368 -8.00 -6.04 -1.55
N VAL A 369 -8.38 -5.08 -0.70
CA VAL A 369 -9.75 -4.57 -0.56
C VAL A 369 -10.10 -3.53 -1.64
N ALA A 370 -9.10 -2.96 -2.34
CA ALA A 370 -9.36 -2.18 -3.57
C ALA A 370 -9.43 -3.04 -4.85
N GLU A 371 -9.25 -4.37 -4.73
CA GLU A 371 -9.36 -5.29 -5.87
C GLU A 371 -10.86 -5.51 -6.18
N GLU A 372 -11.63 -6.04 -5.22
CA GLU A 372 -13.05 -6.41 -5.36
C GLU A 372 -14.02 -5.28 -4.93
N GLY A 373 -15.23 -5.22 -5.52
CA GLY A 373 -16.43 -4.59 -4.96
C GLY A 373 -16.52 -3.05 -4.80
N LEU A 374 -15.43 -2.29 -4.90
CA LEU A 374 -15.46 -0.83 -4.68
C LEU A 374 -15.62 0.00 -5.97
N ASP A 375 -16.46 1.05 -5.93
CA ASP A 375 -16.51 2.13 -6.93
C ASP A 375 -15.29 3.05 -6.76
N ILE A 376 -14.34 3.01 -7.69
CA ILE A 376 -13.10 3.78 -7.66
C ILE A 376 -12.85 4.35 -9.05
N ARG A 377 -12.62 5.67 -9.14
CA ARG A 377 -12.35 6.38 -10.41
C ARG A 377 -11.13 5.83 -11.13
N GLN A 378 -11.15 5.92 -12.46
CA GLN A 378 -10.07 5.50 -13.35
C GLN A 378 -8.76 6.24 -13.02
N CYS A 379 -7.67 5.47 -12.96
CA CYS A 379 -6.34 5.96 -12.60
C CYS A 379 -5.45 6.20 -13.82
N ASN A 380 -4.47 7.11 -13.67
CA ASN A 380 -3.33 7.28 -14.56
C ASN A 380 -2.33 6.14 -14.39
N VAL A 381 -2.15 5.62 -13.17
CA VAL A 381 -1.25 4.49 -12.91
C VAL A 381 -1.78 3.59 -11.81
N VAL A 382 -1.57 2.29 -11.94
CA VAL A 382 -1.76 1.31 -10.88
C VAL A 382 -0.47 0.54 -10.68
N ILE A 383 0.01 0.47 -9.44
CA ILE A 383 1.32 -0.10 -9.09
C ILE A 383 1.09 -1.33 -8.19
N ARG A 384 1.48 -2.51 -8.65
CA ARG A 384 1.65 -3.71 -7.80
C ARG A 384 3.00 -3.61 -7.12
N PHE A 385 3.04 -2.95 -5.96
CA PHE A 385 4.21 -2.98 -5.07
C PHE A 385 4.42 -4.38 -4.50
N ASP A 386 3.32 -5.10 -4.25
CA ASP A 386 3.30 -6.55 -4.06
C ASP A 386 2.42 -7.20 -5.15
N LEU A 387 2.94 -8.28 -5.75
CA LEU A 387 2.31 -8.97 -6.88
C LEU A 387 0.94 -9.57 -6.53
N ALA A 388 0.08 -9.70 -7.53
CA ALA A 388 -1.26 -10.25 -7.34
C ALA A 388 -1.20 -11.76 -7.04
N LYS A 389 -1.74 -12.17 -5.89
CA LYS A 389 -1.79 -13.59 -5.48
C LYS A 389 -2.79 -14.43 -6.27
N THR A 390 -3.68 -13.79 -7.04
CA THR A 390 -4.69 -14.44 -7.88
C THR A 390 -4.82 -13.77 -9.24
N VAL A 391 -5.25 -14.54 -10.24
CA VAL A 391 -5.56 -14.05 -11.59
C VAL A 391 -6.68 -12.99 -11.55
N LEU A 392 -7.68 -13.18 -10.66
CA LEU A 392 -8.76 -12.24 -10.45
C LEU A 392 -8.24 -10.88 -9.93
N ALA A 393 -7.40 -10.89 -8.89
CA ALA A 393 -6.78 -9.69 -8.31
C ALA A 393 -5.92 -8.94 -9.34
N TYR A 394 -5.18 -9.65 -10.20
CA TYR A 394 -4.46 -9.07 -11.32
C TYR A 394 -5.42 -8.35 -12.28
N ILE A 395 -6.46 -9.05 -12.79
CA ILE A 395 -7.42 -8.47 -13.75
C ILE A 395 -8.18 -7.28 -13.16
N GLN A 396 -8.67 -7.38 -11.92
CA GLN A 396 -9.43 -6.30 -11.26
C GLN A 396 -8.56 -5.09 -10.95
N SER A 397 -7.34 -5.28 -10.42
CA SER A 397 -6.41 -4.16 -10.16
C SER A 397 -5.95 -3.50 -11.45
N ARG A 398 -5.62 -4.29 -12.50
CA ARG A 398 -5.34 -3.76 -13.85
C ARG A 398 -6.53 -2.99 -14.40
N GLY A 399 -7.74 -3.48 -14.14
CA GLY A 399 -9.01 -2.84 -14.46
C GLY A 399 -9.26 -1.47 -13.80
N ARG A 400 -8.40 -0.98 -12.90
CA ARG A 400 -8.46 0.39 -12.36
C ARG A 400 -7.62 1.41 -13.15
N ALA A 401 -6.58 0.97 -13.86
CA ALA A 401 -5.84 1.80 -14.82
C ALA A 401 -6.59 1.78 -16.17
N ARG A 402 -7.35 2.85 -16.44
CA ARG A 402 -8.20 2.99 -17.64
C ARG A 402 -8.25 4.42 -18.21
N LYS A 403 -7.42 5.34 -17.73
CA LYS A 403 -7.27 6.63 -18.40
C LYS A 403 -6.54 6.43 -19.75
N PRO A 404 -6.77 7.28 -20.76
CA PRO A 404 -5.92 7.29 -21.95
C PRO A 404 -4.44 7.42 -21.54
N GLY A 405 -3.59 6.53 -22.06
CA GLY A 405 -2.17 6.49 -21.71
C GLY A 405 -1.85 6.02 -20.28
N SER A 406 -2.75 5.33 -19.58
CA SER A 406 -2.47 4.84 -18.23
C SER A 406 -1.55 3.62 -18.18
N ASP A 407 -0.80 3.47 -17.08
CA ASP A 407 0.15 2.37 -16.86
C ASP A 407 -0.32 1.37 -15.77
N TYR A 408 0.05 0.10 -15.95
CA TYR A 408 -0.07 -0.96 -14.95
C TYR A 408 1.32 -1.52 -14.66
N ILE A 409 1.86 -1.17 -13.48
CA ILE A 409 3.25 -1.40 -13.12
C ILE A 409 3.36 -2.60 -12.17
N LEU A 410 4.21 -3.56 -12.55
CA LEU A 410 4.53 -4.76 -11.77
C LEU A 410 5.93 -4.61 -11.16
N MET A 411 6.03 -4.48 -9.84
CA MET A 411 7.33 -4.39 -9.16
C MET A 411 7.87 -5.78 -8.83
N VAL A 412 9.10 -6.10 -9.24
CA VAL A 412 9.71 -7.44 -9.11
C VAL A 412 11.14 -7.33 -8.58
N GLU A 413 11.51 -8.15 -7.58
CA GLU A 413 12.90 -8.28 -7.15
C GLU A 413 13.68 -9.11 -8.18
N ARG A 414 14.82 -8.59 -8.70
CA ARG A 414 15.57 -9.18 -9.84
C ARG A 414 15.77 -10.69 -9.79
N TYR A 415 16.04 -11.24 -8.60
CA TYR A 415 16.30 -12.67 -8.43
C TYR A 415 15.11 -13.58 -8.79
N TRP A 416 13.86 -13.09 -8.78
CA TRP A 416 12.69 -13.90 -9.15
C TRP A 416 12.65 -14.30 -10.62
N LEU A 417 13.20 -13.47 -11.52
CA LEU A 417 13.20 -13.78 -12.96
C LEU A 417 14.21 -14.88 -13.31
N SER A 418 15.23 -15.12 -12.47
CA SER A 418 16.19 -16.23 -12.63
C SER A 418 15.64 -17.61 -12.25
N GLN A 419 14.32 -17.73 -11.98
CA GLN A 419 13.65 -18.99 -11.59
C GLN A 419 12.44 -19.34 -12.47
N PHE A 420 12.28 -18.70 -13.63
CA PHE A 420 11.22 -18.94 -14.62
C PHE A 420 11.75 -19.49 -15.94
#